data_AF-A0A0K8UDI2-F1
#
_entry.id   AF-A0A0K8UDI2-F1
#
_cell.length_a   1.000
_cell.length_b   1.000
_cell.length_c   1.000
_cell.angle_alpha   90.00
_cell.angle_beta   90.00
_cell.angle_gamma   90.00
#
_symmetry.space_group_name_H-M   'P 1'
#
loop_
_entity.id
_entity.type
_entity.pdbx_description
1 polymer ?
#
loop_
_entity_poly.entity_id
_entity_poly.type
_entity_poly.pdbx_seq_one_letter_code
_entity_poly.pdbx_strand_id
1 'polypeptide(L)'
;LMTEIGTELEAHLKSYAKNGDAFVTEIKELCALFTTDVIATIAFGVKANSLVNPNGEFRTQGRKLLTFTLSRAKDFFIAFFVPKWVTTMRIKLFTTEFSSFLRGT
;
A
#
# COMPACT_ATOMS: atom_id res chain seq x y z
N LEU A 1 12.79 9.72 -7.89
CA LEU A 1 11.58 9.19 -7.21
C LEU A 1 11.91 7.97 -6.36
N MET A 2 12.23 6.80 -6.92
CA MET A 2 12.53 5.60 -6.08
C MET A 2 13.74 5.81 -5.14
N THR A 3 14.78 6.49 -5.62
CA THR A 3 15.97 6.82 -4.81
C THR A 3 15.65 7.77 -3.65
N GLU A 4 14.73 8.71 -3.84
CA GLU A 4 14.28 9.68 -2.83
C GLU A 4 13.57 8.96 -1.68
N ILE A 5 12.63 8.06 -2.00
CA ILE A 5 11.92 7.25 -1.00
C ILE A 5 12.90 6.28 -0.30
N GLY A 6 13.92 5.79 -1.02
CA GLY A 6 15.01 5.02 -0.43
C GLY A 6 15.80 5.83 0.62
N THR A 7 16.09 7.10 0.33
CA THR A 7 16.76 7.99 1.31
C THR A 7 15.87 8.30 2.52
N GLU A 8 14.54 8.41 2.33
CA GLU A 8 13.58 8.57 3.42
C GLU A 8 13.54 7.33 4.33
N LEU A 9 13.58 6.13 3.75
CA LEU A 9 13.69 4.88 4.50
C LEU A 9 14.99 4.81 5.31
N GLU A 10 16.12 5.18 4.70
CA GLU A 10 17.41 5.22 5.40
C GLU A 10 17.39 6.22 6.56
N ALA A 11 16.83 7.41 6.35
CA ALA A 11 16.69 8.42 7.39
C ALA A 11 15.79 7.93 8.55
N HIS A 12 14.67 7.28 8.21
CA HIS A 12 13.77 6.67 9.17
C HIS A 12 14.48 5.62 10.03
N LEU A 13 15.22 4.67 9.42
CA LEU A 13 15.97 3.66 10.16
C LEU A 13 17.10 4.24 11.01
N LYS A 14 17.84 5.22 10.51
CA LYS A 14 18.87 5.93 11.27
C LYS A 14 18.31 6.66 12.50
N SER A 15 17.06 7.13 12.44
CA SER A 15 16.42 7.80 13.58
C SER A 15 16.28 6.87 14.79
N TYR A 16 16.00 5.58 14.56
CA TYR A 16 15.90 4.58 15.63
C TYR A 16 17.28 4.12 16.12
N ALA A 17 18.27 4.04 15.22
CA ALA A 17 19.63 3.65 15.59
C ALA A 17 20.32 4.64 16.56
N LYS A 18 19.89 5.91 16.58
CA LYS A 18 20.46 6.94 17.48
C LYS A 18 20.07 6.76 18.95
N ASN A 19 19.01 6.02 19.23
CA ASN A 19 18.48 5.90 20.59
C ASN A 19 19.18 4.80 21.41
N GLY A 20 20.15 4.07 20.84
CA GLY A 20 20.90 3.01 21.53
C GLY A 20 20.10 1.72 21.81
N ASP A 21 18.79 1.77 21.65
CA ASP A 21 17.88 0.63 21.80
C ASP A 21 17.85 -0.24 20.54
N ALA A 22 17.65 -1.54 20.75
CA ALA A 22 17.43 -2.49 19.67
C ALA A 22 16.11 -2.15 18.95
N PHE A 23 16.21 -1.72 17.69
CA PHE A 23 15.04 -1.47 16.85
C PHE A 23 14.42 -2.80 16.39
N VAL A 24 13.40 -3.25 17.11
CA VAL A 24 12.62 -4.44 16.75
C VAL A 24 11.38 -4.00 15.98
N THR A 25 11.32 -4.35 14.70
CA THR A 25 10.14 -4.10 13.85
C THR A 25 9.83 -5.30 12.98
N GLU A 26 8.58 -5.42 12.55
CA GLU A 26 8.18 -6.42 11.57
C GLU A 26 8.60 -5.96 10.17
N ILE A 27 9.49 -6.71 9.52
CA ILE A 27 10.03 -6.34 8.21
C ILE A 27 8.93 -6.23 7.13
N LYS A 28 7.86 -7.04 7.26
CA LYS A 28 6.70 -6.98 6.38
C LYS A 28 5.99 -5.63 6.44
N GLU A 29 5.82 -5.07 7.64
CA GLU A 29 5.21 -3.74 7.80
C GLU A 29 6.12 -2.65 7.23
N LEU A 30 7.43 -2.71 7.48
CA LEU A 30 8.38 -1.77 6.89
C LEU A 30 8.34 -1.78 5.35
N CYS A 31 8.35 -2.97 4.74
CA CYS A 31 8.21 -3.14 3.31
C CYS A 31 6.85 -2.65 2.79
N ALA A 32 5.77 -2.84 3.56
CA ALA A 32 4.44 -2.35 3.18
C ALA A 32 4.38 -0.82 3.19
N LEU A 33 4.99 -0.15 4.17
CA LEU A 33 5.05 1.32 4.22
C LEU A 33 5.88 1.87 3.05
N PHE A 34 7.06 1.30 2.82
CA PHE A 34 7.93 1.69 1.70
C PHE A 34 7.24 1.50 0.34
N THR A 35 6.66 0.33 0.08
CA THR A 35 5.98 0.08 -1.21
C THR A 35 4.74 0.94 -1.38
N THR A 36 4.02 1.28 -0.31
CA THR A 36 2.91 2.23 -0.35
C THR A 36 3.38 3.61 -0.81
N ASP A 37 4.48 4.13 -0.25
CA ASP A 37 5.04 5.44 -0.64
C ASP A 37 5.55 5.44 -2.08
N VAL A 38 6.18 4.34 -2.52
CA VAL A 38 6.60 4.16 -3.92
C VAL A 38 5.40 4.20 -4.87
N ILE A 39 4.33 3.44 -4.58
CA ILE A 39 3.13 3.41 -5.42
C ILE A 39 2.42 4.77 -5.40
N ALA A 40 2.22 5.38 -4.23
CA ALA A 40 1.57 6.68 -4.11
C ALA A 40 2.30 7.75 -4.94
N THR A 41 3.63 7.78 -4.85
CA THR A 41 4.45 8.76 -5.55
C THR A 41 4.50 8.49 -7.06
N ILE A 42 4.71 7.25 -7.49
CA ILE A 42 4.90 6.91 -8.91
C ILE A 42 3.57 6.83 -9.66
N ALA A 43 2.56 6.16 -9.10
CA ALA A 43 1.30 5.92 -9.79
C ALA A 43 0.30 7.08 -9.65
N PHE A 44 0.37 7.83 -8.54
CA PHE A 44 -0.61 8.88 -8.23
C PHE A 44 0.02 10.27 -8.04
N GLY A 45 1.35 10.39 -8.03
CA GLY A 45 2.03 11.68 -7.84
C GLY A 45 1.89 12.25 -6.42
N VAL A 46 1.43 11.45 -5.45
CA VAL A 46 1.16 11.88 -4.08
C VAL A 46 2.26 11.41 -3.13
N LYS A 47 2.80 12.32 -2.31
CA LYS A 47 3.71 11.97 -1.22
C LYS A 47 2.90 11.50 -0.01
N ALA A 48 2.73 10.19 0.14
CA ALA A 48 1.97 9.59 1.25
C ALA A 48 2.73 9.63 2.59
N ASN A 49 4.07 9.65 2.58
CA ASN A 49 4.93 9.68 3.77
C ASN A 49 4.54 8.62 4.83
N SER A 50 4.20 7.42 4.37
CA SER A 50 3.72 6.29 5.18
C SER A 50 4.75 5.84 6.21
N LEU A 51 6.05 6.01 5.92
CA LEU A 51 7.11 5.74 6.90
C LEU A 51 7.00 6.62 8.16
N VAL A 52 6.58 7.88 8.03
CA VAL A 52 6.39 8.81 9.16
C VAL A 52 4.99 8.69 9.75
N ASN A 53 3.98 8.49 8.90
CA ASN A 53 2.60 8.29 9.31
C ASN A 53 2.05 6.93 8.83
N PRO A 54 2.29 5.84 9.58
CA PRO A 54 1.84 4.50 9.21
C PRO A 54 0.31 4.35 9.09
N ASN A 55 -0.46 5.26 9.69
CA ASN A 55 -1.92 5.28 9.64
C ASN A 55 -2.45 6.31 8.62
N GLY A 56 -1.60 6.77 7.71
CA GLY A 56 -2.00 7.66 6.62
C GLY A 56 -3.14 7.08 5.78
N GLU A 57 -3.90 7.96 5.13
CA GLU A 57 -5.11 7.58 4.39
C GLU A 57 -4.78 6.60 3.25
N PHE A 58 -3.72 6.87 2.49
CA PHE A 58 -3.28 6.02 1.39
C PHE A 58 -2.89 4.61 1.87
N ARG A 59 -2.16 4.50 2.99
CA ARG A 59 -1.76 3.22 3.61
C ARG A 59 -2.96 2.46 4.17
N THR A 60 -3.90 3.17 4.78
CA THR A 60 -5.12 2.58 5.36
C THR A 60 -6.04 2.04 4.27
N GLN A 61 -6.29 2.82 3.23
CA GLN A 61 -7.11 2.41 2.09
C GLN A 61 -6.42 1.29 1.29
N GLY A 62 -5.10 1.36 1.10
CA GLY A 62 -4.31 0.29 0.50
C GLY A 62 -4.35 -1.01 1.33
N ARG A 63 -4.29 -0.91 2.67
CA ARG A 63 -4.44 -2.07 3.56
C ARG A 63 -5.80 -2.73 3.36
N LYS A 64 -6.89 -1.96 3.39
CA LYS A 64 -8.25 -2.48 3.16
C LYS A 64 -8.38 -3.16 1.80
N LEU A 65 -7.75 -2.60 0.76
CA LEU A 65 -7.75 -3.17 -0.59
C LEU A 65 -7.05 -4.54 -0.62
N LEU A 66 -5.89 -4.64 0.03
CA LEU A 66 -5.00 -5.80 0.00
C LEU A 66 -5.28 -6.83 1.11
N THR A 67 -6.11 -6.50 2.09
CA THR A 67 -6.55 -7.47 3.12
C THR A 67 -7.28 -8.62 2.45
N PHE A 68 -6.77 -9.83 2.71
CA PHE A 68 -7.27 -11.05 2.11
C PHE A 68 -8.59 -11.47 2.77
N THR A 69 -9.70 -11.14 2.13
CA THR A 69 -11.03 -11.68 2.47
C THR A 69 -11.39 -12.75 1.45
N LEU A 70 -12.05 -13.84 1.85
CA LEU A 70 -12.44 -14.94 0.94
C LEU A 70 -13.17 -14.46 -0.32
N SER A 71 -14.04 -13.46 -0.19
CA SER A 71 -14.70 -12.82 -1.34
C SER A 71 -13.72 -12.15 -2.29
N ARG A 72 -12.72 -11.44 -1.76
CA ARG A 72 -11.69 -10.74 -2.56
C ARG A 72 -10.72 -11.72 -3.18
N ALA A 73 -10.37 -12.79 -2.47
CA ALA A 73 -9.56 -13.88 -3.00
C ALA A 73 -10.20 -14.50 -4.24
N LYS A 74 -11.51 -14.78 -4.18
CA LYS A 74 -12.29 -15.25 -5.33
C LYS A 74 -12.27 -14.24 -6.48
N ASP A 75 -12.48 -12.95 -6.19
CA ASP A 75 -12.45 -11.89 -7.19
C ASP A 75 -11.08 -11.79 -7.90
N PHE A 76 -9.98 -11.82 -7.15
CA PHE A 76 -8.62 -11.83 -7.68
C PHE A 76 -8.34 -13.12 -8.47
N PHE A 77 -8.79 -14.27 -7.98
CA PHE A 77 -8.62 -15.55 -8.66
C PHE A 77 -9.33 -15.56 -10.01
N ILE A 78 -10.58 -15.08 -10.07
CA ILE A 78 -11.31 -14.99 -11.35
C ILE A 78 -10.65 -13.95 -12.26
N ALA A 79 -10.21 -12.81 -11.73
CA ALA A 79 -9.50 -11.79 -12.51
C ALA A 79 -8.22 -12.31 -13.16
N PHE A 80 -7.47 -13.17 -12.46
CA PHE A 80 -6.18 -13.66 -12.92
C PHE A 80 -6.28 -14.94 -13.77
N PHE A 81 -7.15 -15.89 -13.39
CA PHE A 81 -7.24 -17.21 -14.05
C PHE A 81 -8.40 -17.34 -15.03
N VAL A 82 -9.48 -16.56 -14.88
CA VAL A 82 -10.66 -16.63 -15.75
C VAL A 82 -11.08 -15.22 -16.20
N PRO A 83 -10.21 -14.48 -16.91
CA PRO A 83 -10.45 -13.08 -17.27
C PRO A 83 -11.75 -12.89 -18.08
N LYS A 84 -12.18 -13.91 -18.83
CA LYS A 84 -13.43 -13.90 -19.62
C LYS A 84 -14.70 -13.74 -18.76
N TRP A 85 -14.66 -14.09 -17.49
CA TRP A 85 -15.82 -14.02 -16.59
C TRP A 85 -15.85 -12.75 -15.73
N VAL A 86 -14.80 -11.93 -15.77
CA VAL A 86 -14.67 -10.69 -14.99
C VAL A 86 -15.76 -9.69 -15.35
N THR A 87 -16.06 -9.55 -16.65
CA THR A 87 -17.12 -8.68 -17.16
C THR A 87 -18.51 -9.19 -16.83
N THR A 88 -18.73 -10.51 -16.86
CA THR A 88 -20.02 -11.13 -16.52
C THR A 88 -20.32 -11.07 -15.02
N MET A 89 -19.32 -11.28 -14.15
CA MET A 89 -19.50 -11.26 -12.70
C MET A 89 -19.37 -9.86 -12.06
N ARG A 90 -19.17 -8.79 -12.86
CA ARG A 90 -19.00 -7.41 -12.38
C ARG A 90 -17.98 -7.28 -11.25
N ILE A 91 -16.86 -7.98 -11.37
CA ILE A 91 -15.82 -8.01 -10.33
C ILE A 91 -15.21 -6.62 -10.20
N LYS A 92 -15.27 -6.06 -8.99
CA LYS A 92 -14.67 -4.76 -8.67
C LYS A 92 -13.32 -4.98 -7.98
N LEU A 93 -12.23 -4.84 -8.72
CA LEU A 93 -10.87 -4.91 -8.17
C LEU A 93 -10.68 -3.86 -7.06
N PHE A 94 -11.09 -2.63 -7.32
CA PHE A 94 -11.06 -1.55 -6.34
C PHE A 94 -12.33 -1.55 -5.49
N THR A 95 -12.19 -1.44 -4.16
CA THR A 95 -13.35 -1.20 -3.30
C THR A 95 -13.97 0.15 -3.67
N THR A 96 -15.27 0.31 -3.42
CA THR A 96 -15.94 1.59 -3.68
C THR A 96 -15.29 2.73 -2.89
N GLU A 97 -14.86 2.47 -1.64
CA GLU A 97 -14.09 3.43 -0.82
C GLU A 97 -12.76 3.84 -1.47
N PHE A 98 -11.98 2.88 -1.96
CA PHE A 98 -10.70 3.19 -2.62
C PHE A 98 -10.93 3.95 -3.93
N SER A 99 -11.96 3.59 -4.69
CA SER A 99 -12.32 4.29 -5.91
C SER A 99 -12.83 5.72 -5.65
N SER A 100 -13.51 5.99 -4.53
CA SER A 100 -13.92 7.35 -4.17
C SER A 100 -12.72 8.16 -3.68
N PHE A 101 -11.84 7.55 -2.90
CA PHE A 101 -10.59 8.18 -2.45
C PHE A 101 -9.76 8.64 -3.65
N LEU A 102 -9.49 7.74 -4.61
CA LEU A 102 -8.73 8.06 -5.82
C LEU A 102 -9.38 9.11 -6.73
N ARG A 103 -10.70 9.29 -6.66
CA ARG A 103 -11.39 10.34 -7.44
C ARG A 103 -11.35 11.70 -6.76
N GLY A 104 -11.14 11.73 -5.45
CA GLY A 104 -11.02 12.95 -4.65
C GLY A 104 -9.58 13.42 -4.44
N THR A 105 -8.59 12.61 -4.84
CA THR A 105 -7.16 12.97 -4.84
C THR A 105 -6.77 13.54 -6.19
#